data_AF-A0A427YVP7-F1
#
_entry.id   AF-A0A427YVP7-F1
#
_cell.length_a   1.000
_cell.length_b   1.000
_cell.length_c   1.000
_cell.angle_alpha   90.00
_cell.angle_beta   90.00
_cell.angle_gamma   90.00
#
_symmetry.space_group_name_H-M   'P 1'
#
loop_
_entity.id
_entity.type
_entity.pdbx_description
1 polymer ?
#
loop_
_entity_poly.entity_id
_entity_poly.type
_entity_poly.pdbx_seq_one_letter_code
_entity_poly.pdbx_strand_id
1 'polypeptide(L)'
;MDVDVDAAAPLPAALTIFHAGRQSYPSDSASSASSGTGSMPTTEPTPSPVSDILASPSSLFLAPASPQTQSPLMRSPSEILHKVLITSGAEDLPALARAAKTCRELRSFIYENPDQALWRDIHLQRYDDPRTAGAFVKPRDGFDWKRRVQDREFVGRVFREWTEERYDELSVHFDLICSTLMDMYLDLPPTASPTRHPTDPTDPTDPTDPADSADSTDSRPPVDESLNGDLLDAILHSETFAHMYYTLSTRETKPQLRPLRGQPGNPNRRGHREAVNPDLCRLHVLLAPDFDPTDLEQRAFRGYLREVVYSATNYTERNDWGPFHPDGTVDWVLVDAIGTIMMANAKEVIAMGEDSWRNAVYPMSYGLEPARGWGFNDLRPPGKDDKKGVWDWAGVGGTWSGSYAFLDYADWISLNEPRLVMIRRSMNQLDLSRYSEAIGDLMSLQLVVDGEPDPSLPAHAQQRINADLPPVTTHLPTSDLLPPIHFHGSSVQASGAMTYPAASSASFVRGVVRLTADDPPQVRWTLVIRYGGEDRWRLEGVQVGGRGAKRGFFGIWTDAAKEEHSPNGPIWYWPAR
;
A
#
# COMPACT_ATOMS: atom_id res chain seq x y z
N MET A 1 14.10 -10.80 56.48
CA MET A 1 15.57 -10.65 56.56
C MET A 1 15.88 -9.45 55.72
N ASP A 2 15.87 -8.33 56.40
CA ASP A 2 15.70 -7.02 55.83
C ASP A 2 17.09 -6.38 55.77
N VAL A 3 17.47 -5.87 54.61
CA VAL A 3 18.64 -5.00 54.44
C VAL A 3 18.22 -3.88 53.50
N ASP A 4 18.60 -2.67 53.88
CA ASP A 4 18.00 -1.42 53.46
C ASP A 4 18.78 -0.69 52.34
N VAL A 5 18.03 0.15 51.61
CA VAL A 5 18.39 1.52 51.17
C VAL A 5 19.43 1.77 50.04
N ASP A 6 18.99 2.65 49.13
CA ASP A 6 19.66 3.60 48.22
C ASP A 6 20.98 3.29 47.48
N ALA A 7 20.89 3.42 46.15
CA ALA A 7 21.79 4.29 45.39
C ALA A 7 21.03 4.88 44.17
N ALA A 8 21.12 6.20 43.96
CA ALA A 8 20.40 6.90 42.88
C ALA A 8 21.28 7.92 42.13
N ALA A 9 20.86 8.23 40.90
CA ALA A 9 21.38 9.30 40.02
C ALA A 9 22.82 9.10 39.44
N PRO A 10 23.25 9.88 38.41
CA PRO A 10 22.51 10.91 37.67
C PRO A 10 22.50 10.75 36.12
N LEU A 11 21.64 11.55 35.47
CA LEU A 11 21.70 11.89 34.05
C LEU A 11 22.84 12.90 33.76
N PRO A 12 23.46 12.89 32.58
CA PRO A 12 24.11 14.07 31.99
C PRO A 12 23.10 14.92 31.20
N ALA A 13 23.23 16.25 31.26
CA ALA A 13 22.30 17.19 30.63
C ALA A 13 22.76 17.69 29.24
N ALA A 14 21.87 18.41 28.56
CA ALA A 14 22.10 18.99 27.23
C ALA A 14 23.22 20.06 27.20
N LEU A 15 23.78 20.29 26.00
CA LEU A 15 24.73 21.36 25.75
C LEU A 15 24.33 22.10 24.46
N THR A 16 23.71 23.27 24.62
CA THR A 16 23.25 24.14 23.53
C THR A 16 24.12 25.39 23.47
N ILE A 17 24.65 25.72 22.29
CA ILE A 17 25.35 26.98 22.01
C ILE A 17 24.81 27.55 20.69
N PHE A 18 24.57 28.87 20.64
CA PHE A 18 23.84 29.56 19.58
C PHE A 18 24.73 30.54 18.78
N HIS A 19 24.37 30.75 17.50
CA HIS A 19 24.71 31.87 16.61
C HIS A 19 26.16 32.43 16.53
N ALA A 20 26.81 32.23 15.37
CA ALA A 20 26.91 33.24 14.29
C ALA A 20 27.68 32.66 13.08
N GLY A 21 27.51 33.10 11.82
CA GLY A 21 26.54 34.05 11.28
C GLY A 21 27.14 35.21 10.46
N ARG A 22 27.61 34.97 9.22
CA ARG A 22 27.69 35.99 8.15
C ARG A 22 27.95 35.43 6.76
N GLN A 23 27.66 36.23 5.73
CA GLN A 23 27.72 35.88 4.31
C GLN A 23 28.73 36.75 3.53
N SER A 24 29.16 36.23 2.38
CA SER A 24 29.22 36.90 1.07
C SER A 24 30.45 37.72 0.60
N TYR A 25 30.66 37.55 -0.72
CA TYR A 25 31.37 38.32 -1.75
C TYR A 25 32.92 38.37 -1.83
N PRO A 26 33.50 38.27 -3.06
CA PRO A 26 34.93 38.33 -3.34
C PRO A 26 35.39 39.74 -3.80
N SER A 27 36.70 39.89 -4.06
CA SER A 27 37.31 41.08 -4.68
C SER A 27 38.40 40.71 -5.68
N ASP A 28 38.47 41.42 -6.81
CA ASP A 28 39.31 41.12 -7.97
C ASP A 28 40.77 41.64 -7.91
N SER A 29 41.57 41.09 -8.83
CA SER A 29 42.61 41.75 -9.65
C SER A 29 44.07 41.91 -9.17
N ALA A 30 44.97 41.70 -10.16
CA ALA A 30 46.24 42.40 -10.44
C ALA A 30 47.46 42.23 -9.48
N SER A 31 48.72 42.30 -9.93
CA SER A 31 49.35 42.13 -11.27
C SER A 31 50.90 42.08 -11.15
N SER A 32 51.65 42.02 -12.28
CA SER A 32 53.13 42.11 -12.42
C SER A 32 53.94 40.87 -11.94
N ALA A 33 55.15 40.53 -12.42
CA ALA A 33 56.02 40.87 -13.59
C ALA A 33 57.27 39.90 -13.54
N SER A 34 58.19 39.70 -14.49
CA SER A 34 58.49 40.16 -15.88
C SER A 34 59.16 38.96 -16.66
N SER A 35 60.12 38.99 -17.61
CA SER A 35 60.93 39.99 -18.36
C SER A 35 61.75 39.33 -19.50
N GLY A 36 61.88 40.00 -20.66
CA GLY A 36 63.09 39.97 -21.54
C GLY A 36 63.10 39.05 -22.77
N THR A 37 63.88 39.31 -23.84
CA THR A 37 64.71 40.49 -24.23
C THR A 37 65.18 40.39 -25.71
N GLY A 38 65.15 41.49 -26.49
CA GLY A 38 65.87 41.68 -27.77
C GLY A 38 65.27 40.99 -29.03
N SER A 39 65.60 41.34 -30.30
CA SER A 39 66.33 42.49 -30.87
C SER A 39 65.99 42.70 -32.37
N MET A 40 66.24 43.91 -32.91
CA MET A 40 66.09 44.36 -34.32
C MET A 40 67.41 44.15 -35.16
N PRO A 41 67.57 44.52 -36.47
CA PRO A 41 66.71 45.30 -37.41
C PRO A 41 66.63 44.83 -38.91
N THR A 42 65.97 45.63 -39.79
CA THR A 42 66.08 45.72 -41.28
C THR A 42 65.64 44.51 -42.15
N THR A 43 65.15 44.62 -43.41
CA THR A 43 65.05 45.72 -44.41
C THR A 43 63.87 45.52 -45.39
N GLU A 44 63.41 46.57 -46.08
CA GLU A 44 62.55 46.56 -47.31
C GLU A 44 63.42 46.68 -48.60
N PRO A 45 62.93 46.48 -49.86
CA PRO A 45 61.53 46.56 -50.34
C PRO A 45 61.03 45.43 -51.32
N THR A 46 59.87 45.69 -51.93
CA THR A 46 58.97 44.88 -52.78
C THR A 46 59.53 44.37 -54.14
N PRO A 47 58.92 43.33 -54.77
CA PRO A 47 57.71 43.50 -55.60
C PRO A 47 56.59 42.44 -55.45
N SER A 48 55.38 42.81 -55.91
CA SER A 48 54.10 42.05 -55.91
C SER A 48 53.98 41.08 -57.11
N PRO A 49 52.86 40.32 -57.31
CA PRO A 49 51.63 40.13 -56.49
C PRO A 49 51.43 38.63 -56.07
N VAL A 50 50.38 38.17 -55.38
CA VAL A 50 48.99 37.92 -55.86
C VAL A 50 48.10 37.50 -54.67
N SER A 51 46.82 37.92 -54.71
CA SER A 51 45.65 37.49 -53.88
C SER A 51 45.82 37.19 -52.38
N ASP A 52 45.21 38.03 -51.54
CA ASP A 52 43.99 37.62 -50.81
C ASP A 52 43.18 38.85 -50.38
N ILE A 53 41.84 38.77 -50.44
CA ILE A 53 40.93 39.89 -50.12
C ILE A 53 40.15 39.58 -48.84
N LEU A 54 40.65 40.07 -47.71
CA LEU A 54 39.90 40.13 -46.45
C LEU A 54 38.92 41.30 -46.45
N ALA A 55 37.69 41.04 -46.92
CA ALA A 55 36.58 41.98 -46.83
C ALA A 55 35.85 41.82 -45.50
N SER A 56 35.96 42.80 -44.61
CA SER A 56 35.01 42.99 -43.50
C SER A 56 33.77 43.74 -43.99
N PRO A 57 32.55 43.28 -43.68
CA PRO A 57 31.37 44.14 -43.66
C PRO A 57 30.84 44.32 -42.24
N SER A 58 30.82 45.56 -41.76
CA SER A 58 30.19 45.94 -40.50
C SER A 58 28.65 45.87 -40.59
N SER A 59 28.01 45.76 -39.43
CA SER A 59 26.64 46.28 -39.19
C SER A 59 25.51 45.73 -40.07
N LEU A 60 25.15 44.46 -39.89
CA LEU A 60 23.75 44.07 -40.06
C LEU A 60 22.94 44.57 -38.87
N PHE A 61 22.11 45.59 -39.08
CA PHE A 61 21.03 45.93 -38.15
C PHE A 61 20.11 44.70 -38.01
N LEU A 62 19.83 44.27 -36.77
CA LEU A 62 18.64 43.47 -36.53
C LEU A 62 17.43 44.37 -36.76
N ALA A 63 16.80 44.21 -37.92
CA ALA A 63 15.41 44.63 -38.08
C ALA A 63 14.56 43.89 -37.02
N PRO A 64 13.54 44.52 -36.42
CA PRO A 64 12.56 43.78 -35.64
C PRO A 64 11.94 42.73 -36.56
N ALA A 65 11.87 41.48 -36.10
CA ALA A 65 11.29 40.41 -36.89
C ALA A 65 9.83 40.76 -37.22
N SER A 66 9.53 40.89 -38.53
CA SER A 66 8.17 41.08 -39.03
C SER A 66 7.24 40.01 -38.47
N PRO A 67 5.91 40.26 -38.36
CA PRO A 67 4.91 39.24 -38.02
C PRO A 67 4.67 38.26 -39.19
N GLN A 68 5.76 37.61 -39.60
CA GLN A 68 5.94 36.65 -40.68
C GLN A 68 6.93 35.60 -40.10
N THR A 69 6.57 34.36 -39.80
CA THR A 69 5.43 33.57 -40.32
C THR A 69 5.01 32.55 -39.25
N GLN A 70 4.18 32.94 -38.28
CA GLN A 70 3.63 31.97 -37.31
C GLN A 70 2.90 30.85 -38.06
N SER A 71 3.14 29.60 -37.65
CA SER A 71 2.53 28.43 -38.27
C SER A 71 0.99 28.49 -38.13
N PRO A 72 0.22 27.75 -38.95
CA PRO A 72 -1.23 27.69 -38.79
C PRO A 72 -1.66 27.26 -37.37
N LEU A 73 -0.86 26.41 -36.72
CA LEU A 73 -1.04 26.01 -35.32
C LEU A 73 -0.76 27.16 -34.34
N MET A 74 0.34 27.90 -34.50
CA MET A 74 0.65 29.05 -33.63
C MET A 74 -0.27 30.26 -33.84
N ARG A 75 -1.04 30.28 -34.94
CA ARG A 75 -2.13 31.24 -35.19
C ARG A 75 -3.52 30.73 -34.78
N SER A 76 -3.61 29.50 -34.27
CA SER A 76 -4.87 29.00 -33.70
C SER A 76 -5.09 29.57 -32.30
N PRO A 77 -6.35 29.70 -31.83
CA PRO A 77 -6.63 30.08 -30.45
C PRO A 77 -5.96 29.14 -29.43
N SER A 78 -5.66 29.67 -28.25
CA SER A 78 -5.01 28.94 -27.14
C SER A 78 -5.69 27.61 -26.83
N GLU A 79 -7.01 27.55 -26.96
CA GLU A 79 -7.87 26.42 -26.64
C GLU A 79 -7.75 25.31 -27.71
N ILE A 80 -7.49 25.69 -28.97
CA ILE A 80 -7.24 24.75 -30.07
C ILE A 80 -5.83 24.16 -29.94
N LEU A 81 -4.83 25.00 -29.65
CA LEU A 81 -3.47 24.54 -29.35
C LEU A 81 -3.46 23.60 -28.13
N HIS A 82 -4.16 23.97 -27.05
CA HIS A 82 -4.35 23.17 -25.85
C HIS A 82 -4.95 21.81 -26.18
N LYS A 83 -6.08 21.77 -26.91
CA LYS A 83 -6.75 20.51 -27.26
C LYS A 83 -5.90 19.60 -28.14
N VAL A 84 -5.17 20.15 -29.12
CA VAL A 84 -4.22 19.38 -29.94
C VAL A 84 -3.10 18.78 -29.07
N LEU A 85 -2.54 19.57 -28.15
CA LEU A 85 -1.48 19.11 -27.25
C LEU A 85 -1.97 18.07 -26.23
N ILE A 86 -3.20 18.17 -25.70
CA ILE A 86 -3.76 17.13 -24.84
C ILE A 86 -3.87 15.82 -25.63
N THR A 87 -4.54 15.80 -26.79
CA THR A 87 -4.77 14.56 -27.55
C THR A 87 -3.44 13.88 -27.92
N SER A 88 -2.47 14.62 -28.47
CA SER A 88 -1.15 14.06 -28.76
C SER A 88 -0.37 13.64 -27.50
N GLY A 89 -0.58 14.30 -26.36
CA GLY A 89 0.07 13.99 -25.09
C GLY A 89 -0.54 12.82 -24.32
N ALA A 90 -1.83 12.55 -24.51
CA ALA A 90 -2.54 11.39 -23.98
C ALA A 90 -2.10 10.10 -24.68
N GLU A 91 -2.00 10.16 -26.02
CA GLU A 91 -1.51 9.07 -26.88
C GLU A 91 0.02 8.84 -26.72
N ASP A 92 0.82 9.92 -26.80
CA ASP A 92 2.28 9.86 -26.88
C ASP A 92 2.89 11.02 -26.06
N LEU A 93 3.07 10.83 -24.75
CA LEU A 93 3.66 11.87 -23.89
C LEU A 93 5.06 12.34 -24.37
N PRO A 94 5.96 11.47 -24.89
CA PRO A 94 7.19 11.89 -25.57
C PRO A 94 6.99 12.81 -26.79
N ALA A 95 5.80 12.89 -27.39
CA ALA A 95 5.49 13.87 -28.44
C ALA A 95 5.48 15.30 -27.91
N LEU A 96 5.03 15.55 -26.68
CA LEU A 96 5.11 16.88 -26.04
C LEU A 96 6.57 17.33 -25.86
N ALA A 97 7.43 16.42 -25.42
CA ALA A 97 8.86 16.68 -25.27
C ALA A 97 9.58 16.90 -26.63
N ARG A 98 8.99 16.46 -27.74
CA ARG A 98 9.42 16.81 -29.11
C ARG A 98 8.84 18.15 -29.56
N ALA A 99 7.55 18.40 -29.35
CA ALA A 99 6.90 19.67 -29.68
C ALA A 99 7.56 20.87 -28.97
N ALA A 100 7.84 20.74 -27.67
CA ALA A 100 8.54 21.73 -26.84
C ALA A 100 10.02 21.96 -27.21
N LYS A 101 10.57 21.20 -28.18
CA LYS A 101 11.90 21.46 -28.78
C LYS A 101 11.81 22.25 -30.10
N THR A 102 10.63 22.46 -30.67
CA THR A 102 10.47 23.09 -31.99
C THR A 102 10.53 24.63 -31.94
N CYS A 103 9.87 25.27 -30.98
CA CYS A 103 9.95 26.72 -30.77
C CYS A 103 9.79 27.12 -29.29
N ARG A 104 10.17 28.37 -28.96
CA ARG A 104 10.07 28.91 -27.60
C ARG A 104 8.62 29.11 -27.14
N GLU A 105 7.72 29.47 -28.06
CA GLU A 105 6.29 29.67 -27.76
C GLU A 105 5.65 28.36 -27.26
N LEU A 106 5.82 27.27 -28.01
CA LEU A 106 5.36 25.92 -27.60
C LEU A 106 6.05 25.43 -26.33
N ARG A 107 7.35 25.69 -26.17
CA ARG A 107 8.07 25.33 -24.93
C ARG A 107 7.44 26.01 -23.72
N SER A 108 7.14 27.31 -23.83
CA SER A 108 6.56 28.09 -22.75
C SER A 108 5.14 27.64 -22.43
N PHE A 109 4.30 27.46 -23.46
CA PHE A 109 2.95 26.90 -23.32
C PHE A 109 2.95 25.52 -22.64
N ILE A 110 3.88 24.64 -22.99
CA ILE A 110 3.95 23.27 -22.47
C ILE A 110 4.56 23.21 -21.06
N TYR A 111 5.57 24.01 -20.72
CA TYR A 111 6.35 23.81 -19.48
C TYR A 111 6.33 24.97 -18.47
N GLU A 112 5.88 26.16 -18.87
CA GLU A 112 6.05 27.42 -18.12
C GLU A 112 4.71 28.08 -17.75
N ASN A 113 3.56 27.52 -18.17
CA ASN A 113 2.24 27.96 -17.71
C ASN A 113 2.03 27.59 -16.22
N PRO A 114 1.80 28.57 -15.31
CA PRO A 114 1.65 28.32 -13.88
C PRO A 114 0.37 27.56 -13.48
N ASP A 115 -0.68 27.51 -14.31
CA ASP A 115 -1.92 26.79 -13.97
C ASP A 115 -1.81 25.27 -14.14
N GLN A 116 -0.77 24.80 -14.83
CA GLN A 116 -0.55 23.41 -15.26
C GLN A 116 -1.75 22.73 -15.96
N ALA A 117 -2.72 23.48 -16.50
CA ALA A 117 -3.98 22.95 -17.03
C ALA A 117 -3.76 21.90 -18.13
N LEU A 118 -2.74 22.07 -18.98
CA LEU A 118 -2.38 21.09 -20.00
C LEU A 118 -2.03 19.73 -19.37
N TRP A 119 -1.21 19.73 -18.31
CA TRP A 119 -0.78 18.50 -17.63
C TRP A 119 -1.91 17.87 -16.81
N ARG A 120 -2.78 18.68 -16.20
CA ARG A 120 -4.01 18.20 -15.56
C ARG A 120 -4.91 17.50 -16.58
N ASP A 121 -5.15 18.12 -17.73
CA ASP A 121 -6.07 17.60 -18.73
C ASP A 121 -5.51 16.38 -19.46
N ILE A 122 -4.18 16.23 -19.54
CA ILE A 122 -3.51 14.98 -19.94
C ILE A 122 -3.62 13.91 -18.86
N HIS A 123 -3.41 14.25 -17.57
CA HIS A 123 -3.57 13.30 -16.46
C HIS A 123 -4.95 12.67 -16.50
N LEU A 124 -6.00 13.49 -16.58
CA LEU A 124 -7.40 13.08 -16.57
C LEU A 124 -7.84 12.29 -17.83
N GLN A 125 -6.97 12.12 -18.84
CA GLN A 125 -7.19 11.24 -19.99
C GLN A 125 -6.39 9.92 -19.92
N ARG A 126 -5.48 9.77 -18.96
CA ARG A 126 -4.61 8.57 -18.81
C ARG A 126 -4.70 7.90 -17.45
N TYR A 127 -5.22 8.58 -16.44
CA TYR A 127 -5.19 8.21 -15.03
C TYR A 127 -6.45 8.67 -14.31
N ASP A 128 -6.78 8.02 -13.21
CA ASP A 128 -7.91 8.43 -12.35
C ASP A 128 -7.66 9.78 -11.68
N ASP A 129 -8.75 10.50 -11.39
CA ASP A 129 -8.70 11.83 -10.79
C ASP A 129 -8.37 11.77 -9.28
N PRO A 130 -7.22 12.30 -8.84
CA PRO A 130 -6.82 12.26 -7.42
C PRO A 130 -7.77 13.05 -6.49
N ARG A 131 -8.70 13.83 -7.05
CA ARG A 131 -9.74 14.58 -6.33
C ARG A 131 -10.99 13.75 -5.99
N THR A 132 -11.28 12.69 -6.76
CA THR A 132 -12.43 11.77 -6.52
C THR A 132 -12.01 10.46 -5.85
N ALA A 133 -10.69 10.21 -5.77
CA ALA A 133 -10.01 9.18 -5.00
C ALA A 133 -10.75 8.76 -3.71
N GLY A 134 -11.18 7.50 -3.66
CA GLY A 134 -12.00 6.99 -2.55
C GLY A 134 -11.26 6.88 -1.22
N ALA A 135 -9.92 6.78 -1.25
CA ALA A 135 -9.10 6.57 -0.06
C ALA A 135 -9.15 7.72 0.96
N PHE A 136 -9.48 8.95 0.54
CA PHE A 136 -9.37 10.14 1.38
C PHE A 136 -10.74 10.66 1.86
N VAL A 137 -10.76 11.20 3.09
CA VAL A 137 -11.94 11.79 3.73
C VAL A 137 -12.32 13.15 3.13
N LYS A 138 -11.31 13.86 2.62
CA LYS A 138 -11.43 15.19 2.02
C LYS A 138 -10.79 15.12 0.63
N PRO A 139 -11.43 15.70 -0.41
CA PRO A 139 -10.79 15.89 -1.70
C PRO A 139 -9.45 16.62 -1.51
N ARG A 140 -8.37 16.02 -2.03
CA ARG A 140 -7.03 16.63 -2.04
C ARG A 140 -6.94 17.69 -3.13
N ASP A 141 -6.09 18.69 -2.93
CA ASP A 141 -5.79 19.75 -3.88
C ASP A 141 -4.26 19.96 -4.02
N GLY A 142 -3.83 21.08 -4.63
CA GLY A 142 -2.41 21.46 -4.69
C GLY A 142 -1.48 20.62 -5.58
N PHE A 143 -2.00 19.72 -6.41
CA PHE A 143 -1.19 18.79 -7.21
C PHE A 143 -0.25 19.46 -8.23
N ASP A 144 1.00 19.00 -8.25
CA ASP A 144 1.94 19.22 -9.36
C ASP A 144 1.63 18.20 -10.49
N TRP A 145 0.60 18.48 -11.29
CA TRP A 145 0.11 17.62 -12.36
C TRP A 145 1.20 17.22 -13.36
N LYS A 146 2.05 18.17 -13.73
CA LYS A 146 3.22 17.98 -14.59
C LYS A 146 4.13 16.91 -14.01
N ARG A 147 4.48 17.04 -12.73
CA ARG A 147 5.29 16.02 -12.06
C ARG A 147 4.57 14.67 -11.97
N ARG A 148 3.30 14.61 -11.56
CA ARG A 148 2.53 13.34 -11.50
C ARG A 148 2.56 12.59 -12.84
N VAL A 149 2.33 13.30 -13.94
CA VAL A 149 2.33 12.71 -15.30
C VAL A 149 3.75 12.31 -15.75
N GLN A 150 4.78 13.09 -15.42
CA GLN A 150 6.17 12.75 -15.74
C GLN A 150 6.69 11.54 -14.94
N ASP A 151 6.40 11.49 -13.64
CA ASP A 151 6.81 10.40 -12.75
C ASP A 151 6.05 9.11 -13.11
N ARG A 152 4.74 9.17 -13.41
CA ARG A 152 3.95 8.01 -13.89
C ARG A 152 4.36 7.50 -15.27
N GLU A 153 4.73 8.35 -16.21
CA GLU A 153 5.26 7.89 -17.50
C GLU A 153 6.71 7.39 -17.40
N PHE A 154 7.50 7.87 -16.42
CA PHE A 154 8.80 7.24 -16.11
C PHE A 154 8.59 5.81 -15.58
N VAL A 155 7.77 5.64 -14.54
CA VAL A 155 7.50 4.33 -13.93
C VAL A 155 6.78 3.38 -14.90
N GLY A 156 5.81 3.88 -15.66
CA GLY A 156 5.14 3.13 -16.73
C GLY A 156 6.09 2.69 -17.85
N ARG A 157 7.22 3.37 -18.07
CA ARG A 157 8.28 2.89 -18.97
C ARG A 157 9.25 1.93 -18.31
N VAL A 158 9.47 1.98 -16.99
CA VAL A 158 10.20 0.92 -16.27
C VAL A 158 9.53 -0.43 -16.56
N PHE A 159 8.23 -0.55 -16.25
CA PHE A 159 7.48 -1.80 -16.42
C PHE A 159 7.15 -2.21 -17.87
N ARG A 160 7.45 -1.36 -18.88
CA ARG A 160 7.25 -1.67 -20.31
C ARG A 160 8.54 -1.85 -21.10
N GLU A 161 9.66 -1.29 -20.65
CA GLU A 161 10.90 -1.17 -21.43
C GLU A 161 12.13 -1.80 -20.73
N TRP A 162 12.06 -2.12 -19.44
CA TRP A 162 13.21 -2.64 -18.68
C TRP A 162 13.11 -4.17 -18.53
N THR A 163 14.21 -4.84 -18.85
CA THR A 163 14.42 -6.28 -18.69
C THR A 163 15.47 -6.53 -17.60
N GLU A 164 15.77 -7.80 -17.32
CA GLU A 164 16.80 -8.23 -16.35
C GLU A 164 18.14 -7.48 -16.48
N GLU A 165 18.56 -7.14 -17.71
CA GLU A 165 19.78 -6.38 -18.02
C GLU A 165 19.84 -5.00 -17.34
N ARG A 166 18.71 -4.48 -16.85
CA ARG A 166 18.57 -3.16 -16.23
C ARG A 166 18.02 -3.21 -14.80
N TYR A 167 17.91 -4.40 -14.20
CA TYR A 167 17.37 -4.54 -12.84
C TYR A 167 18.26 -3.90 -11.77
N ASP A 168 19.58 -3.81 -11.99
CA ASP A 168 20.50 -3.03 -11.15
C ASP A 168 20.06 -1.55 -10.99
N GLU A 169 19.50 -0.95 -12.06
CA GLU A 169 19.04 0.44 -12.05
C GLU A 169 17.75 0.64 -11.22
N LEU A 170 16.97 -0.43 -10.95
CA LEU A 170 15.74 -0.33 -10.15
C LEU A 170 16.05 0.15 -8.73
N SER A 171 17.19 -0.27 -8.17
CA SER A 171 17.68 0.17 -6.86
C SER A 171 17.87 1.69 -6.74
N VAL A 172 18.19 2.37 -7.85
CA VAL A 172 18.41 3.82 -7.92
C VAL A 172 17.08 4.60 -7.93
N HIS A 173 16.00 3.97 -8.41
CA HIS A 173 14.69 4.57 -8.57
C HIS A 173 13.62 4.00 -7.62
N PHE A 174 14.01 3.12 -6.70
CA PHE A 174 13.14 2.28 -5.88
C PHE A 174 12.03 3.06 -5.17
N ASP A 175 12.39 4.10 -4.42
CA ASP A 175 11.41 4.92 -3.68
C ASP A 175 10.48 5.71 -4.61
N LEU A 176 10.97 6.20 -5.77
CA LEU A 176 10.14 6.89 -6.76
C LEU A 176 9.13 5.92 -7.40
N ILE A 177 9.54 4.68 -7.68
CA ILE A 177 8.64 3.65 -8.20
C ILE A 177 7.57 3.32 -7.15
N CYS A 178 7.98 2.98 -5.92
CA CYS A 178 7.07 2.64 -4.83
C CYS A 178 6.07 3.78 -4.55
N SER A 179 6.54 5.02 -4.38
CA SER A 179 5.67 6.16 -4.11
C SER A 179 4.72 6.44 -5.26
N THR A 180 5.15 6.29 -6.52
CA THR A 180 4.30 6.56 -7.70
C THR A 180 3.20 5.51 -7.86
N LEU A 181 3.51 4.23 -7.67
CA LEU A 181 2.51 3.15 -7.68
C LEU A 181 1.55 3.28 -6.50
N MET A 182 2.05 3.65 -5.32
CA MET A 182 1.22 3.91 -4.15
C MET A 182 0.29 5.11 -4.35
N ASP A 183 0.77 6.19 -5.01
CA ASP A 183 -0.07 7.32 -5.43
C ASP A 183 -1.13 6.91 -6.47
N MET A 184 -0.83 5.97 -7.37
CA MET A 184 -1.82 5.42 -8.31
C MET A 184 -2.91 4.61 -7.58
N TYR A 185 -2.53 3.84 -6.56
CA TYR A 185 -3.46 3.04 -5.74
C TYR A 185 -4.32 3.92 -4.82
N LEU A 186 -3.74 4.96 -4.22
CA LEU A 186 -4.49 5.91 -3.38
C LEU A 186 -5.40 6.83 -4.18
N ASP A 187 -5.15 7.00 -5.49
CA ASP A 187 -6.01 7.75 -6.41
C ASP A 187 -7.26 6.97 -6.87
N LEU A 188 -7.38 5.67 -6.57
CA LEU A 188 -8.46 4.82 -7.10
C LEU A 188 -9.86 5.35 -6.69
N PRO A 189 -10.84 5.41 -7.63
CA PRO A 189 -12.19 5.81 -7.31
C PRO A 189 -12.91 4.73 -6.47
N PRO A 190 -13.79 5.13 -5.54
CA PRO A 190 -14.50 4.19 -4.65
C PRO A 190 -15.45 3.29 -5.43
N THR A 191 -15.64 2.06 -4.96
CA THR A 191 -16.65 1.14 -5.51
C THR A 191 -18.04 1.39 -4.93
N ALA A 192 -19.09 1.07 -5.69
CA ALA A 192 -20.47 1.23 -5.23
C ALA A 192 -20.76 0.48 -3.90
N SER A 193 -21.16 1.23 -2.86
CA SER A 193 -21.62 0.66 -1.59
C SER A 193 -23.03 0.07 -1.72
N PRO A 194 -23.33 -1.11 -1.13
CA PRO A 194 -24.67 -1.71 -1.18
C PRO A 194 -25.73 -0.93 -0.39
N THR A 195 -25.35 0.13 0.34
CA THR A 195 -26.27 1.09 0.95
C THR A 195 -26.82 2.13 -0.04
N ARG A 196 -26.36 2.14 -1.31
CA ARG A 196 -27.05 2.84 -2.40
C ARG A 196 -28.40 2.18 -2.68
N HIS A 197 -29.44 2.64 -1.99
CA HIS A 197 -30.77 2.63 -2.61
C HIS A 197 -30.71 3.42 -3.92
N PRO A 198 -31.40 2.97 -4.99
CA PRO A 198 -31.67 3.83 -6.15
C PRO A 198 -32.33 5.12 -5.66
N THR A 199 -31.89 6.27 -6.15
CA THR A 199 -32.50 7.55 -5.84
C THR A 199 -33.96 7.54 -6.28
N ASP A 200 -34.86 7.96 -5.37
CA ASP A 200 -36.25 8.23 -5.73
C ASP A 200 -36.24 9.37 -6.76
N PRO A 201 -36.82 9.20 -7.97
CA PRO A 201 -36.71 10.16 -9.08
C PRO A 201 -37.57 11.42 -8.87
N THR A 202 -37.70 11.88 -7.62
CA THR A 202 -38.52 13.01 -7.20
C THR A 202 -37.75 14.04 -6.34
N ASP A 203 -36.47 13.81 -6.02
CA ASP A 203 -35.61 14.85 -5.40
C ASP A 203 -35.30 15.96 -6.43
N PRO A 204 -35.76 17.21 -6.23
CA PRO A 204 -35.59 18.27 -7.22
C PRO A 204 -34.20 18.94 -7.20
N THR A 205 -33.23 18.42 -6.43
CA THR A 205 -31.97 19.13 -6.12
C THR A 205 -30.73 18.66 -6.86
N ASP A 206 -30.80 17.59 -7.66
CA ASP A 206 -29.69 17.10 -8.50
C ASP A 206 -29.89 17.52 -9.98
N PRO A 207 -29.06 18.45 -10.52
CA PRO A 207 -29.17 18.93 -11.89
C PRO A 207 -28.41 18.03 -12.88
N THR A 208 -28.91 16.81 -13.10
CA THR A 208 -28.43 15.89 -14.15
C THR A 208 -29.50 15.69 -15.24
N ASP A 209 -29.17 16.01 -16.49
CA ASP A 209 -30.14 16.09 -17.60
C ASP A 209 -30.74 14.72 -17.99
N PRO A 210 -32.08 14.55 -17.94
CA PRO A 210 -32.74 13.29 -18.28
C PRO A 210 -32.97 13.15 -19.80
N ALA A 211 -31.88 13.01 -20.56
CA ALA A 211 -31.94 12.95 -22.03
C ALA A 211 -30.84 12.08 -22.69
N ASP A 212 -30.74 10.79 -22.33
CA ASP A 212 -30.36 9.70 -23.25
C ASP A 212 -30.45 8.31 -22.56
N SER A 213 -31.57 7.61 -22.71
CA SER A 213 -31.72 6.23 -22.22
C SER A 213 -32.82 5.44 -22.94
N ALA A 214 -32.62 5.16 -24.23
CA ALA A 214 -33.56 4.39 -25.04
C ALA A 214 -32.91 3.57 -26.19
N ASP A 215 -31.90 2.75 -25.88
CA ASP A 215 -31.73 1.36 -26.40
C ASP A 215 -30.42 0.72 -25.90
N SER A 216 -30.50 -0.18 -24.90
CA SER A 216 -29.40 -1.11 -24.59
C SER A 216 -29.88 -2.32 -23.76
N THR A 217 -30.09 -3.46 -24.40
CA THR A 217 -30.35 -4.75 -23.72
C THR A 217 -29.03 -5.44 -23.33
N ASP A 218 -28.25 -4.82 -22.44
CA ASP A 218 -27.16 -5.50 -21.74
C ASP A 218 -27.17 -5.11 -20.26
N SER A 219 -27.84 -5.91 -19.42
CA SER A 219 -27.96 -5.69 -17.98
C SER A 219 -26.72 -6.17 -17.21
N ARG A 220 -25.54 -5.76 -17.69
CA ARG A 220 -24.30 -5.79 -16.93
C ARG A 220 -24.32 -4.59 -15.97
N PRO A 221 -23.98 -4.73 -14.67
CA PRO A 221 -23.80 -3.57 -13.82
C PRO A 221 -22.71 -2.68 -14.44
N PRO A 222 -22.81 -1.33 -14.30
CA PRO A 222 -21.72 -0.46 -14.74
C PRO A 222 -20.44 -0.93 -14.06
N VAL A 223 -19.43 -1.22 -14.87
CA VAL A 223 -18.09 -1.48 -14.33
C VAL A 223 -17.61 -0.13 -13.81
N ASP A 224 -17.26 -0.05 -12.52
CA ASP A 224 -16.58 1.12 -11.94
C ASP A 224 -15.14 1.14 -12.49
N GLU A 225 -14.99 1.37 -13.79
CA GLU A 225 -13.73 1.37 -14.55
C GLU A 225 -12.75 2.38 -13.96
N SER A 226 -11.48 1.98 -13.85
CA SER A 226 -10.44 2.73 -13.17
C SER A 226 -9.15 2.61 -13.96
N LEU A 227 -8.69 3.75 -14.50
CA LEU A 227 -7.52 3.81 -15.36
C LEU A 227 -6.24 3.46 -14.60
N ASN A 228 -6.15 3.82 -13.31
CA ASN A 228 -5.04 3.37 -12.47
C ASN A 228 -5.21 1.89 -12.12
N GLY A 229 -6.44 1.39 -11.99
CA GLY A 229 -6.75 0.01 -11.63
C GLY A 229 -6.17 -0.99 -12.64
N ASP A 230 -6.50 -0.83 -13.92
CA ASP A 230 -6.01 -1.71 -15.00
C ASP A 230 -4.48 -1.62 -15.16
N LEU A 231 -3.91 -0.40 -15.03
CA LEU A 231 -2.47 -0.18 -15.09
C LEU A 231 -1.73 -0.82 -13.90
N LEU A 232 -2.29 -0.73 -12.69
CA LEU A 232 -1.72 -1.36 -11.49
C LEU A 232 -1.81 -2.89 -11.59
N ASP A 233 -2.94 -3.44 -12.03
CA ASP A 233 -3.08 -4.90 -12.15
C ASP A 233 -2.04 -5.46 -13.14
N ALA A 234 -1.83 -4.81 -14.29
CA ALA A 234 -0.78 -5.17 -15.24
C ALA A 234 0.65 -5.01 -14.69
N ILE A 235 0.91 -3.98 -13.87
CA ILE A 235 2.24 -3.73 -13.27
C ILE A 235 2.55 -4.71 -12.15
N LEU A 236 1.60 -4.96 -11.24
CA LEU A 236 1.80 -5.80 -10.05
C LEU A 236 1.94 -7.29 -10.40
N HIS A 237 1.39 -7.73 -11.54
CA HIS A 237 1.63 -9.07 -12.10
C HIS A 237 2.92 -9.17 -12.94
N SER A 238 3.74 -8.12 -13.08
CA SER A 238 4.94 -8.14 -13.92
C SER A 238 6.16 -8.79 -13.26
N GLU A 239 7.03 -9.41 -14.07
CA GLU A 239 8.31 -9.98 -13.64
C GLU A 239 9.22 -8.94 -12.97
N THR A 240 9.15 -7.67 -13.41
CA THR A 240 9.90 -6.56 -12.82
C THR A 240 9.40 -6.22 -11.41
N PHE A 241 8.08 -6.26 -11.17
CA PHE A 241 7.53 -6.07 -9.84
C PHE A 241 7.85 -7.26 -8.92
N ALA A 242 7.76 -8.48 -9.44
CA ALA A 242 8.19 -9.69 -8.73
C ALA A 242 9.69 -9.64 -8.34
N HIS A 243 10.56 -9.16 -9.22
CA HIS A 243 11.97 -8.94 -8.90
C HIS A 243 12.18 -7.86 -7.83
N MET A 244 11.50 -6.71 -7.94
CA MET A 244 11.52 -5.69 -6.88
C MET A 244 11.10 -6.28 -5.53
N TYR A 245 10.06 -7.10 -5.50
CA TYR A 245 9.57 -7.72 -4.27
C TYR A 245 10.53 -8.80 -3.73
N TYR A 246 10.92 -9.80 -4.52
CA TYR A 246 11.75 -10.90 -4.01
C TYR A 246 13.21 -10.51 -3.76
N THR A 247 13.78 -9.58 -4.53
CA THR A 247 15.20 -9.21 -4.46
C THR A 247 15.46 -7.88 -3.73
N LEU A 248 14.58 -6.88 -3.83
CA LEU A 248 14.84 -5.52 -3.33
C LEU A 248 13.99 -5.10 -2.11
N SER A 249 12.94 -5.86 -1.74
CA SER A 249 12.06 -5.51 -0.61
C SER A 249 12.76 -5.48 0.76
N THR A 250 13.85 -6.23 0.95
CA THR A 250 14.54 -6.35 2.24
C THR A 250 16.05 -6.20 2.14
N ARG A 251 16.66 -5.61 3.18
CA ARG A 251 18.12 -5.50 3.35
C ARG A 251 18.60 -6.31 4.54
N GLU A 252 19.74 -7.00 4.40
CA GLU A 252 20.36 -7.71 5.54
C GLU A 252 21.15 -6.72 6.42
N THR A 253 20.61 -6.43 7.60
CA THR A 253 21.21 -5.47 8.56
C THR A 253 22.33 -6.08 9.40
N LYS A 254 22.31 -7.41 9.58
CA LYS A 254 23.30 -8.17 10.35
C LYS A 254 23.59 -9.50 9.64
N PRO A 255 24.79 -9.69 9.07
CA PRO A 255 25.14 -10.93 8.38
C PRO A 255 25.23 -12.10 9.38
N GLN A 256 24.94 -13.32 8.91
CA GLN A 256 25.13 -14.52 9.72
C GLN A 256 26.59 -14.67 10.18
N LEU A 257 26.81 -14.69 11.49
CA LEU A 257 28.10 -15.08 12.06
C LEU A 257 28.36 -16.56 11.72
N ARG A 258 29.45 -16.81 10.96
CA ARG A 258 29.86 -18.17 10.58
C ARG A 258 29.99 -19.07 11.83
N PRO A 259 29.51 -20.33 11.80
CA PRO A 259 29.65 -21.26 12.92
C PRO A 259 31.11 -21.46 13.34
N LEU A 260 31.36 -21.53 14.65
CA LEU A 260 32.68 -21.90 15.16
C LEU A 260 32.99 -23.36 14.82
N ARG A 261 34.26 -23.66 14.49
CA ARG A 261 34.67 -25.00 14.04
C ARG A 261 34.38 -26.05 15.11
N GLY A 262 33.47 -26.98 14.81
CA GLY A 262 33.02 -28.02 15.75
C GLY A 262 31.74 -27.68 16.53
N GLN A 263 31.20 -26.47 16.39
CA GLN A 263 29.84 -26.14 16.79
C GLN A 263 28.95 -26.12 15.53
N PRO A 264 27.86 -26.91 15.44
CA PRO A 264 26.79 -26.57 14.51
C PRO A 264 26.26 -25.19 14.91
N GLY A 265 26.18 -24.27 13.94
CA GLY A 265 25.53 -22.98 14.19
C GLY A 265 24.06 -23.22 14.53
N ASN A 266 23.46 -22.37 15.37
CA ASN A 266 22.01 -22.40 15.55
C ASN A 266 21.36 -22.15 14.18
N PRO A 267 20.64 -23.12 13.58
CA PRO A 267 20.08 -22.99 12.23
C PRO A 267 18.98 -21.93 12.16
N ASN A 268 18.39 -21.58 13.29
CA ASN A 268 17.35 -20.57 13.43
C ASN A 268 17.94 -19.15 13.56
N ARG A 269 19.28 -18.98 13.48
CA ARG A 269 19.92 -17.66 13.28
C ARG A 269 19.94 -17.30 11.80
N ARG A 270 18.79 -16.93 11.23
CA ARG A 270 18.75 -16.29 9.91
C ARG A 270 19.29 -14.86 10.00
N GLY A 271 19.65 -14.27 8.87
CA GLY A 271 20.16 -12.88 8.83
C GLY A 271 19.04 -11.91 9.21
N HIS A 272 19.31 -10.91 10.05
CA HIS A 272 18.27 -9.96 10.43
C HIS A 272 17.96 -9.04 9.25
N ARG A 273 16.81 -9.28 8.62
CA ARG A 273 16.29 -8.51 7.50
C ARG A 273 15.35 -7.41 7.99
N GLU A 274 15.42 -6.28 7.31
CA GLU A 274 14.60 -5.09 7.50
C GLU A 274 14.00 -4.73 6.14
N ALA A 275 12.72 -4.33 6.10
CA ALA A 275 12.09 -3.87 4.86
C ALA A 275 12.73 -2.56 4.39
N VAL A 276 12.93 -2.42 3.08
CA VAL A 276 13.53 -1.21 2.48
C VAL A 276 12.49 -0.10 2.35
N ASN A 277 11.28 -0.43 1.90
CA ASN A 277 10.16 0.51 1.79
C ASN A 277 8.82 -0.22 2.04
N PRO A 278 8.05 0.15 3.10
CA PRO A 278 6.75 -0.48 3.40
C PRO A 278 5.67 -0.33 2.32
N ASP A 279 5.75 0.68 1.45
CA ASP A 279 4.78 0.84 0.36
C ASP A 279 4.84 -0.33 -0.64
N LEU A 280 6.02 -0.95 -0.83
CA LEU A 280 6.15 -2.13 -1.69
C LEU A 280 5.41 -3.34 -1.11
N CYS A 281 5.54 -3.57 0.19
CA CYS A 281 4.76 -4.59 0.92
C CYS A 281 3.25 -4.30 0.83
N ARG A 282 2.86 -3.03 1.02
CA ARG A 282 1.47 -2.59 0.92
C ARG A 282 0.88 -2.74 -0.48
N LEU A 283 1.68 -2.58 -1.54
CA LEU A 283 1.30 -2.83 -2.93
C LEU A 283 1.23 -4.32 -3.26
N HIS A 284 2.17 -5.13 -2.75
CA HIS A 284 2.22 -6.56 -2.99
C HIS A 284 1.00 -7.30 -2.40
N VAL A 285 0.63 -7.00 -1.14
CA VAL A 285 -0.51 -7.65 -0.45
C VAL A 285 -1.89 -7.33 -1.07
N LEU A 286 -1.95 -6.43 -2.07
CA LEU A 286 -3.15 -6.18 -2.85
C LEU A 286 -3.52 -7.37 -3.75
N LEU A 287 -2.58 -8.22 -4.13
CA LEU A 287 -2.75 -9.38 -5.01
C LEU A 287 -2.32 -10.69 -4.33
N ALA A 288 -2.71 -11.83 -4.92
CA ALA A 288 -2.32 -13.15 -4.44
C ALA A 288 -0.96 -13.57 -5.05
N PRO A 289 0.10 -13.79 -4.25
CA PRO A 289 1.46 -14.03 -4.71
C PRO A 289 1.55 -15.29 -5.57
N ASP A 290 2.33 -15.27 -6.64
CA ASP A 290 2.69 -16.47 -7.40
C ASP A 290 4.09 -16.91 -6.99
N PHE A 291 4.14 -18.00 -6.21
CA PHE A 291 5.37 -18.65 -5.76
C PHE A 291 5.63 -19.89 -6.61
N ASP A 292 6.78 -19.96 -7.29
CA ASP A 292 7.28 -21.22 -7.82
C ASP A 292 7.90 -22.04 -6.65
N PRO A 293 7.37 -23.24 -6.33
CA PRO A 293 7.92 -24.09 -5.27
C PRO A 293 9.24 -24.78 -5.65
N THR A 294 9.57 -24.81 -6.95
CA THR A 294 10.81 -25.37 -7.50
C THR A 294 11.98 -24.37 -7.38
N ASP A 295 11.70 -23.09 -7.56
CA ASP A 295 12.62 -21.96 -7.33
C ASP A 295 13.21 -22.02 -5.90
N LEU A 296 14.51 -21.75 -5.80
CA LEU A 296 15.26 -21.84 -4.54
C LEU A 296 15.21 -20.53 -3.74
N GLU A 297 15.13 -19.39 -4.42
CA GLU A 297 15.14 -18.05 -3.84
C GLU A 297 13.74 -17.65 -3.37
N GLN A 298 12.72 -17.86 -4.21
CA GLN A 298 11.31 -17.66 -3.84
C GLN A 298 10.92 -18.54 -2.64
N ARG A 299 11.35 -19.81 -2.63
CA ARG A 299 11.12 -20.73 -1.51
C ARG A 299 11.90 -20.32 -0.24
N ALA A 300 13.11 -19.77 -0.40
CA ALA A 300 13.84 -19.19 0.73
C ALA A 300 13.14 -17.93 1.27
N PHE A 301 12.59 -17.08 0.39
CA PHE A 301 11.85 -15.86 0.73
C PHE A 301 10.54 -16.17 1.47
N ARG A 302 9.71 -17.10 0.99
CA ARG A 302 8.52 -17.60 1.72
C ARG A 302 8.91 -18.17 3.09
N GLY A 303 10.08 -18.83 3.18
CA GLY A 303 10.67 -19.27 4.44
C GLY A 303 11.14 -18.16 5.38
N TYR A 304 11.37 -16.95 4.89
CA TYR A 304 11.61 -15.74 5.70
C TYR A 304 10.29 -15.07 6.10
N LEU A 305 9.28 -15.01 5.22
CA LEU A 305 7.95 -14.51 5.60
C LEU A 305 7.33 -15.34 6.74
N ARG A 306 7.52 -16.67 6.73
CA ARG A 306 7.16 -17.54 7.87
C ARG A 306 7.86 -17.16 9.16
N GLU A 307 9.15 -16.79 9.12
CA GLU A 307 9.89 -16.32 10.29
C GLU A 307 9.30 -15.00 10.81
N VAL A 308 8.93 -14.07 9.92
CA VAL A 308 8.25 -12.81 10.27
C VAL A 308 6.86 -13.06 10.89
N VAL A 309 6.06 -13.94 10.30
CA VAL A 309 4.69 -14.25 10.76
C VAL A 309 4.69 -15.00 12.10
N TYR A 310 5.57 -15.99 12.29
CA TYR A 310 5.57 -16.86 13.48
C TYR A 310 6.53 -16.41 14.60
N SER A 311 7.26 -15.29 14.44
CA SER A 311 8.06 -14.73 15.52
C SER A 311 7.17 -14.01 16.55
N ALA A 312 7.08 -14.57 17.75
CA ALA A 312 6.35 -14.03 18.89
C ALA A 312 6.82 -12.61 19.29
N THR A 313 8.06 -12.24 18.94
CA THR A 313 8.61 -10.88 19.16
C THR A 313 7.79 -9.78 18.51
N ASN A 314 7.01 -10.11 17.48
CA ASN A 314 6.24 -9.16 16.69
C ASN A 314 4.85 -8.90 17.27
N TYR A 315 4.43 -9.66 18.31
CA TYR A 315 3.10 -9.60 18.90
C TYR A 315 3.23 -9.36 20.41
N THR A 316 3.12 -8.10 20.81
CA THR A 316 3.34 -7.65 22.19
C THR A 316 2.19 -6.78 22.66
N GLU A 317 2.13 -6.51 23.97
CA GLU A 317 1.20 -5.53 24.52
C GLU A 317 1.28 -4.17 23.78
N ARG A 318 2.48 -3.72 23.40
CA ARG A 318 2.71 -2.41 22.75
C ARG A 318 2.06 -2.22 21.37
N ASN A 319 1.69 -3.31 20.70
CA ASN A 319 0.96 -3.29 19.45
C ASN A 319 -0.36 -4.09 19.54
N ASP A 320 -0.88 -4.25 20.77
CA ASP A 320 -2.12 -4.98 21.08
C ASP A 320 -2.12 -6.41 20.50
N TRP A 321 -0.92 -7.00 20.37
CA TRP A 321 -0.63 -8.29 19.75
C TRP A 321 -1.14 -8.43 18.30
N GLY A 322 -1.24 -7.34 17.54
CA GLY A 322 -1.65 -7.32 16.13
C GLY A 322 -0.61 -6.68 15.19
N PRO A 323 -0.88 -6.65 13.87
CA PRO A 323 0.00 -6.06 12.86
C PRO A 323 -0.09 -4.52 12.84
N PHE A 324 0.28 -3.91 13.97
CA PHE A 324 0.21 -2.48 14.23
C PHE A 324 1.52 -1.93 14.79
N HIS A 325 1.68 -0.62 14.71
CA HIS A 325 2.68 0.13 15.46
C HIS A 325 2.07 0.74 16.74
N PRO A 326 2.88 1.08 17.77
CA PRO A 326 2.38 1.61 19.04
C PRO A 326 1.68 2.99 18.96
N ASP A 327 1.78 3.67 17.82
CA ASP A 327 1.06 4.91 17.51
C ASP A 327 -0.32 4.67 16.89
N GLY A 328 -0.72 3.42 16.67
CA GLY A 328 -2.01 3.03 16.09
C GLY A 328 -2.04 2.98 14.56
N THR A 329 -0.90 3.15 13.89
CA THR A 329 -0.76 2.92 12.43
C THR A 329 -0.57 1.43 12.09
N VAL A 330 -0.74 1.06 10.82
CA VAL A 330 -0.62 -0.33 10.35
C VAL A 330 0.84 -0.72 10.02
N ASP A 331 1.28 -1.86 10.55
CA ASP A 331 2.54 -2.48 10.11
C ASP A 331 2.33 -3.21 8.78
N TRP A 332 2.54 -2.49 7.67
CA TRP A 332 2.32 -3.01 6.33
C TRP A 332 3.31 -4.12 5.92
N VAL A 333 4.48 -4.21 6.57
CA VAL A 333 5.43 -5.31 6.34
C VAL A 333 4.89 -6.60 6.96
N LEU A 334 4.29 -6.50 8.15
CA LEU A 334 3.69 -7.63 8.85
C LEU A 334 2.35 -8.05 8.22
N VAL A 335 1.51 -7.10 7.78
CA VAL A 335 0.29 -7.39 7.01
C VAL A 335 0.62 -8.10 5.70
N ASP A 336 1.66 -7.66 4.97
CA ASP A 336 2.13 -8.33 3.76
C ASP A 336 2.61 -9.76 4.03
N ALA A 337 3.51 -9.96 5.01
CA ALA A 337 3.99 -11.30 5.33
C ALA A 337 2.84 -12.27 5.70
N ILE A 338 1.85 -11.80 6.47
CA ILE A 338 0.64 -12.56 6.82
C ILE A 338 -0.20 -12.88 5.58
N GLY A 339 -0.55 -11.86 4.79
CA GLY A 339 -1.45 -12.02 3.63
C GLY A 339 -0.84 -12.86 2.52
N THR A 340 0.45 -12.66 2.26
CA THR A 340 1.26 -13.43 1.31
C THR A 340 1.30 -14.91 1.69
N ILE A 341 1.49 -15.25 2.97
CA ILE A 341 1.41 -16.64 3.44
C ILE A 341 -0.01 -17.21 3.29
N MET A 342 -1.05 -16.49 3.72
CA MET A 342 -2.44 -17.01 3.65
C MET A 342 -2.95 -17.20 2.22
N MET A 343 -2.63 -16.28 1.30
CA MET A 343 -3.02 -16.41 -0.11
C MET A 343 -2.22 -17.49 -0.85
N ALA A 344 -0.93 -17.67 -0.54
CA ALA A 344 -0.14 -18.79 -1.07
C ALA A 344 -0.70 -20.15 -0.58
N ASN A 345 -0.98 -20.25 0.71
CA ASN A 345 -1.58 -21.44 1.32
C ASN A 345 -2.96 -21.75 0.69
N ALA A 346 -3.78 -20.74 0.41
CA ALA A 346 -5.06 -20.90 -0.30
C ALA A 346 -4.89 -21.40 -1.74
N LYS A 347 -3.90 -20.88 -2.50
CA LYS A 347 -3.56 -21.38 -3.84
C LYS A 347 -3.17 -22.87 -3.80
N GLU A 348 -2.34 -23.28 -2.84
CA GLU A 348 -1.91 -24.67 -2.68
C GLU A 348 -3.08 -25.61 -2.37
N VAL A 349 -3.97 -25.24 -1.44
CA VAL A 349 -5.17 -26.04 -1.10
C VAL A 349 -6.11 -26.20 -2.31
N ILE A 350 -6.33 -25.13 -3.08
CA ILE A 350 -7.14 -25.15 -4.31
C ILE A 350 -6.50 -26.03 -5.40
N ALA A 351 -5.16 -26.06 -5.47
CA ALA A 351 -4.39 -26.92 -6.38
C ALA A 351 -4.40 -28.40 -5.96
N MET A 352 -4.49 -28.70 -4.65
CA MET A 352 -4.66 -30.07 -4.14
C MET A 352 -6.05 -30.67 -4.42
N GLY A 353 -7.02 -29.85 -4.84
CA GLY A 353 -8.36 -30.30 -5.26
C GLY A 353 -9.51 -29.94 -4.33
N GLU A 354 -9.28 -29.13 -3.29
CA GLU A 354 -10.34 -28.73 -2.35
C GLU A 354 -11.37 -27.78 -2.99
N ASP A 355 -12.45 -28.36 -3.53
CA ASP A 355 -13.56 -27.62 -4.13
C ASP A 355 -14.32 -26.76 -3.12
N SER A 356 -14.23 -27.08 -1.82
CA SER A 356 -14.74 -26.24 -0.73
C SER A 356 -14.10 -24.84 -0.77
N TRP A 357 -12.77 -24.78 -0.87
CA TRP A 357 -12.00 -23.55 -1.05
C TRP A 357 -12.19 -22.95 -2.44
N ARG A 358 -12.20 -23.76 -3.51
CA ARG A 358 -12.37 -23.27 -4.90
C ARG A 358 -13.64 -22.45 -5.09
N ASN A 359 -14.73 -22.84 -4.42
CA ASN A 359 -16.01 -22.12 -4.47
C ASN A 359 -16.06 -20.90 -3.52
N ALA A 360 -15.30 -20.90 -2.43
CA ALA A 360 -15.35 -19.87 -1.39
C ALA A 360 -14.37 -18.71 -1.61
N VAL A 361 -13.17 -18.95 -2.14
CA VAL A 361 -12.09 -17.94 -2.24
C VAL A 361 -12.26 -17.03 -3.48
N TYR A 362 -13.43 -16.39 -3.57
CA TYR A 362 -13.75 -15.37 -4.57
C TYR A 362 -12.73 -14.22 -4.69
N PRO A 363 -12.08 -13.72 -3.60
CA PRO A 363 -11.23 -12.54 -3.73
C PRO A 363 -9.96 -12.74 -4.56
N MET A 364 -9.41 -13.96 -4.70
CA MET A 364 -8.21 -14.16 -5.54
C MET A 364 -8.51 -14.14 -7.03
N SER A 365 -9.78 -14.15 -7.44
CA SER A 365 -10.18 -14.43 -8.82
C SER A 365 -10.30 -13.21 -9.75
N TYR A 366 -10.09 -11.99 -9.25
CA TYR A 366 -10.40 -10.74 -9.98
C TYR A 366 -9.34 -9.63 -9.78
N GLY A 367 -8.06 -10.00 -9.69
CA GLY A 367 -6.95 -9.04 -9.63
C GLY A 367 -7.09 -8.06 -8.46
N LEU A 368 -6.91 -6.77 -8.75
CA LEU A 368 -6.95 -5.65 -7.81
C LEU A 368 -8.35 -5.25 -7.33
N GLU A 369 -9.42 -5.47 -8.10
CA GLU A 369 -10.79 -5.00 -7.79
C GLU A 369 -11.31 -5.42 -6.40
N PRO A 370 -11.09 -6.66 -5.91
CA PRO A 370 -11.43 -7.03 -4.54
C PRO A 370 -10.77 -6.16 -3.45
N ALA A 371 -9.63 -5.52 -3.73
CA ALA A 371 -8.97 -4.56 -2.84
C ALA A 371 -9.42 -3.09 -3.07
N ARG A 372 -10.55 -2.85 -3.76
CA ARG A 372 -11.19 -1.52 -3.81
C ARG A 372 -12.40 -1.44 -2.85
N GLY A 373 -12.32 -0.51 -1.91
CA GLY A 373 -13.40 -0.21 -0.96
C GLY A 373 -14.34 0.91 -1.41
N TRP A 374 -15.39 1.13 -0.62
CA TRP A 374 -16.44 2.15 -0.80
C TRP A 374 -15.99 3.59 -0.50
N GLY A 375 -14.72 3.77 -0.12
CA GLY A 375 -14.11 5.07 0.20
C GLY A 375 -14.83 5.92 1.24
N PHE A 376 -14.54 7.21 1.28
CA PHE A 376 -15.09 8.15 2.28
C PHE A 376 -15.91 9.32 1.69
N ASN A 377 -16.14 9.36 0.37
CA ASN A 377 -16.85 10.47 -0.28
C ASN A 377 -18.32 10.60 0.16
N ASP A 378 -19.03 9.48 0.36
CA ASP A 378 -20.45 9.44 0.77
C ASP A 378 -20.62 8.90 2.21
N LEU A 379 -19.93 9.50 3.18
CA LEU A 379 -20.15 9.22 4.61
C LEU A 379 -21.47 9.82 5.11
N ARG A 380 -22.58 9.12 4.86
CA ARG A 380 -23.90 9.43 5.41
C ARG A 380 -24.36 8.29 6.33
N PRO A 381 -24.64 8.55 7.63
CA PRO A 381 -25.38 7.60 8.46
C PRO A 381 -26.76 7.31 7.87
N PRO A 382 -27.35 6.12 8.10
CA PRO A 382 -28.71 5.83 7.69
C PRO A 382 -29.69 6.82 8.32
N GLY A 383 -30.70 7.24 7.55
CA GLY A 383 -31.76 8.12 8.03
C GLY A 383 -32.60 7.46 9.11
N LYS A 384 -33.29 8.27 9.94
CA LYS A 384 -34.11 7.77 11.06
C LYS A 384 -35.27 6.84 10.64
N ASP A 385 -35.65 6.86 9.37
CA ASP A 385 -36.69 6.01 8.80
C ASP A 385 -36.17 4.66 8.27
N ASP A 386 -34.84 4.44 8.26
CA ASP A 386 -34.26 3.12 7.96
C ASP A 386 -34.53 2.15 9.12
N LYS A 387 -35.41 1.18 8.86
CA LYS A 387 -35.97 0.24 9.84
C LYS A 387 -34.95 -0.73 10.45
N LYS A 388 -33.68 -0.70 10.00
CA LYS A 388 -32.58 -1.40 10.69
C LYS A 388 -31.93 -0.57 11.80
N GLY A 389 -31.81 0.75 11.64
CA GLY A 389 -31.18 1.62 12.65
C GLY A 389 -29.71 1.34 12.98
N VAL A 390 -28.97 0.61 12.13
CA VAL A 390 -27.57 0.21 12.37
C VAL A 390 -26.68 0.68 11.23
N TRP A 391 -25.67 1.50 11.53
CA TRP A 391 -24.72 2.01 10.53
C TRP A 391 -23.51 1.08 10.36
N ASP A 392 -23.69 0.01 9.59
CA ASP A 392 -22.57 -0.83 9.17
C ASP A 392 -21.76 -0.14 8.06
N TRP A 393 -20.88 0.78 8.46
CA TRP A 393 -20.05 1.51 7.51
C TRP A 393 -18.93 0.66 6.90
N ALA A 394 -18.51 -0.45 7.52
CA ALA A 394 -17.37 -1.27 7.05
C ALA A 394 -17.77 -2.53 6.26
N GLY A 395 -19.03 -2.95 6.32
CA GLY A 395 -19.51 -4.21 5.73
C GLY A 395 -19.27 -5.41 6.63
N VAL A 396 -19.37 -5.22 7.96
CA VAL A 396 -19.13 -6.24 8.99
C VAL A 396 -20.21 -7.32 8.99
N GLY A 397 -21.47 -6.94 8.80
CA GLY A 397 -22.62 -7.82 8.92
C GLY A 397 -22.79 -8.78 7.74
N GLY A 398 -23.17 -10.02 8.03
CA GLY A 398 -23.41 -11.07 7.04
C GLY A 398 -22.52 -12.29 7.25
N THR A 399 -22.42 -13.11 6.19
CA THR A 399 -21.56 -14.30 6.19
C THR A 399 -20.14 -13.93 5.76
N TRP A 400 -19.15 -14.39 6.51
CA TRP A 400 -17.74 -14.36 6.12
C TRP A 400 -17.22 -15.78 5.96
N SER A 401 -16.31 -15.99 5.02
CA SER A 401 -15.48 -17.19 4.90
C SER A 401 -14.05 -16.88 5.33
N GLY A 402 -13.32 -17.85 5.86
CA GLY A 402 -11.92 -17.64 6.21
C GLY A 402 -11.23 -18.88 6.75
N SER A 403 -9.95 -18.74 7.05
CA SER A 403 -9.13 -19.80 7.64
C SER A 403 -7.95 -19.22 8.42
N TYR A 404 -7.18 -20.09 9.04
CA TYR A 404 -6.02 -19.82 9.86
C TYR A 404 -4.91 -20.83 9.52
N ALA A 405 -3.64 -20.48 9.74
CA ALA A 405 -2.54 -21.44 9.66
C ALA A 405 -1.72 -21.47 10.94
N PHE A 406 -0.96 -22.56 11.13
CA PHE A 406 -0.11 -22.78 12.30
C PHE A 406 1.14 -23.61 11.97
N LEU A 407 2.20 -23.43 12.78
CA LEU A 407 3.28 -24.39 12.92
C LEU A 407 2.91 -25.42 13.99
N ASP A 408 3.52 -26.61 13.96
CA ASP A 408 3.47 -27.49 15.15
C ASP A 408 4.07 -26.77 16.37
N TYR A 409 3.53 -27.02 17.56
CA TYR A 409 3.96 -26.34 18.78
C TYR A 409 5.44 -26.58 19.11
N ALA A 410 6.01 -27.76 18.78
CA ALA A 410 7.43 -28.03 18.96
C ALA A 410 8.31 -27.22 17.99
N ASP A 411 7.82 -26.95 16.77
CA ASP A 411 8.49 -26.10 15.78
C ASP A 411 8.37 -24.61 16.15
N TRP A 412 7.19 -24.17 16.61
CA TRP A 412 6.99 -22.81 17.13
C TRP A 412 7.87 -22.52 18.34
N ILE A 413 7.99 -23.47 19.29
CA ILE A 413 8.94 -23.39 20.42
C ILE A 413 10.39 -23.45 19.94
N SER A 414 10.69 -24.15 18.85
CA SER A 414 12.05 -24.16 18.26
C SER A 414 12.42 -22.81 17.64
N LEU A 415 11.47 -22.13 17.01
CA LEU A 415 11.64 -20.78 16.46
C LEU A 415 11.82 -19.75 17.58
N ASN A 416 10.88 -19.70 18.52
CA ASN A 416 10.76 -18.61 19.50
C ASN A 416 11.58 -18.84 20.78
N GLU A 417 11.73 -20.09 21.23
CA GLU A 417 12.42 -20.44 22.48
C GLU A 417 13.63 -21.38 22.26
N PRO A 418 14.63 -20.98 21.45
CA PRO A 418 15.78 -21.82 21.13
C PRO A 418 16.63 -22.20 22.36
N ARG A 419 16.49 -21.45 23.48
CA ARG A 419 17.11 -21.80 24.77
C ARG A 419 16.51 -23.08 25.38
N LEU A 420 15.19 -23.26 25.28
CA LEU A 420 14.50 -24.45 25.80
C LEU A 420 14.84 -25.68 24.96
N VAL A 421 15.00 -25.51 23.64
CA VAL A 421 15.36 -26.60 22.71
C VAL A 421 16.81 -27.08 22.89
N MET A 422 17.76 -26.18 23.17
CA MET A 422 19.15 -26.56 23.47
C MET A 422 19.27 -27.53 24.66
N ILE A 423 18.33 -27.49 25.61
CA ILE A 423 18.30 -28.41 26.76
C ILE A 423 17.86 -29.82 26.34
N ARG A 424 16.93 -29.95 25.38
CA ARG A 424 16.36 -31.25 24.95
C ARG A 424 17.24 -32.04 23.98
N ARG A 425 18.25 -31.42 23.34
CA ARG A 425 19.28 -32.06 22.47
C ARG A 425 18.79 -32.91 21.28
N SER A 426 17.49 -33.00 21.02
CA SER A 426 16.92 -33.99 20.08
C SER A 426 15.64 -33.51 19.39
N MET A 427 15.65 -32.30 18.84
CA MET A 427 14.65 -31.83 17.87
C MET A 427 15.30 -31.75 16.49
N ASN A 428 14.50 -31.97 15.44
CA ASN A 428 14.97 -31.82 14.06
C ASN A 428 15.31 -30.35 13.77
N GLN A 429 16.16 -30.12 12.77
CA GLN A 429 16.45 -28.76 12.31
C GLN A 429 15.22 -28.19 11.59
N LEU A 430 14.62 -27.15 12.17
CA LEU A 430 13.53 -26.40 11.54
C LEU A 430 14.03 -25.65 10.30
N ASP A 431 13.51 -25.99 9.13
CA ASP A 431 13.75 -25.25 7.88
C ASP A 431 12.43 -24.71 7.33
N LEU A 432 12.11 -23.47 7.72
CA LEU A 432 10.93 -22.74 7.25
C LEU A 432 10.86 -22.57 5.72
N SER A 433 11.96 -22.76 4.97
CA SER A 433 11.88 -22.75 3.50
C SER A 433 11.21 -24.00 2.95
N ARG A 434 11.42 -25.16 3.58
CA ARG A 434 10.85 -26.47 3.16
C ARG A 434 9.61 -26.87 3.95
N TYR A 435 9.22 -26.06 4.93
CA TYR A 435 8.04 -26.29 5.74
C TYR A 435 6.75 -26.12 4.93
N SER A 436 5.70 -26.80 5.37
CA SER A 436 4.32 -26.59 4.94
C SER A 436 3.50 -26.41 6.21
N GLU A 437 2.90 -25.24 6.37
CA GLU A 437 2.06 -24.92 7.52
C GLU A 437 0.86 -25.86 7.60
N ALA A 438 0.43 -26.18 8.81
CA ALA A 438 -0.89 -26.77 8.99
C ALA A 438 -1.94 -25.68 8.75
N ILE A 439 -2.79 -25.90 7.74
CA ILE A 439 -3.90 -24.99 7.40
C ILE A 439 -5.15 -25.52 8.10
N GLY A 440 -5.84 -24.65 8.81
CA GLY A 440 -7.09 -24.97 9.50
C GLY A 440 -8.27 -25.13 8.54
N ASP A 441 -9.39 -25.62 9.08
CA ASP A 441 -10.62 -25.77 8.31
C ASP A 441 -11.06 -24.45 7.67
N LEU A 442 -11.81 -24.54 6.56
CA LEU A 442 -12.54 -23.41 6.02
C LEU A 442 -13.69 -23.06 6.99
N MET A 443 -13.54 -21.95 7.71
CA MET A 443 -14.50 -21.45 8.66
C MET A 443 -15.53 -20.54 7.98
N SER A 444 -16.76 -20.56 8.51
CA SER A 444 -17.79 -19.57 8.25
C SER A 444 -18.11 -18.81 9.53
N LEU A 445 -18.02 -17.48 9.48
CA LEU A 445 -18.54 -16.61 10.51
C LEU A 445 -19.91 -16.08 10.08
N GLN A 446 -20.85 -16.04 11.01
CA GLN A 446 -22.16 -15.38 10.82
C GLN A 446 -22.22 -14.17 11.74
N LEU A 447 -22.02 -12.98 11.18
CA LEU A 447 -21.83 -11.74 11.94
C LEU A 447 -23.07 -10.84 11.88
N VAL A 448 -23.45 -10.33 13.04
CA VAL A 448 -24.57 -9.40 13.24
C VAL A 448 -24.03 -8.15 13.94
N VAL A 449 -24.23 -6.99 13.32
CA VAL A 449 -23.78 -5.71 13.87
C VAL A 449 -24.69 -5.29 15.03
N ASP A 450 -24.07 -4.84 16.12
CA ASP A 450 -24.76 -4.35 17.31
C ASP A 450 -25.35 -2.96 17.04
N GLY A 451 -26.68 -2.84 17.05
CA GLY A 451 -27.37 -1.55 16.98
C GLY A 451 -27.21 -0.70 18.26
N GLU A 452 -27.67 0.54 18.21
CA GLU A 452 -27.81 1.37 19.41
C GLU A 452 -28.81 0.75 20.41
N PRO A 453 -28.64 0.94 21.72
CA PRO A 453 -29.60 0.47 22.71
C PRO A 453 -30.88 1.34 22.67
N ASP A 454 -31.91 0.87 21.95
CA ASP A 454 -33.24 1.48 21.91
C ASP A 454 -33.75 1.77 23.34
N PRO A 455 -33.89 3.05 23.74
CA PRO A 455 -34.27 3.42 25.11
C PRO A 455 -35.75 3.17 25.44
N SER A 456 -36.57 2.75 24.47
CA SER A 456 -37.99 2.43 24.68
C SER A 456 -38.23 1.01 25.19
N LEU A 457 -37.27 0.10 25.01
CA LEU A 457 -37.36 -1.27 25.50
C LEU A 457 -37.04 -1.37 27.01
N PRO A 458 -37.63 -2.32 27.75
CA PRO A 458 -37.24 -2.59 29.15
C PRO A 458 -35.88 -3.31 29.21
N ALA A 459 -35.02 -2.97 30.18
CA ALA A 459 -33.61 -3.44 30.25
C ALA A 459 -33.36 -4.96 30.07
N HIS A 460 -34.33 -5.82 30.41
CA HIS A 460 -34.26 -7.28 30.20
C HIS A 460 -34.56 -7.72 28.76
N ALA A 461 -35.07 -6.82 27.92
CA ALA A 461 -35.33 -6.99 26.49
C ALA A 461 -34.21 -6.40 25.61
N GLN A 462 -33.48 -5.35 26.06
CA GLN A 462 -32.14 -5.06 25.52
C GLN A 462 -31.05 -5.97 26.11
N GLN A 463 -31.40 -7.11 26.73
CA GLN A 463 -30.41 -8.09 27.19
C GLN A 463 -29.78 -8.80 25.99
N ARG A 464 -28.81 -8.11 25.37
CA ARG A 464 -27.86 -8.68 24.42
C ARG A 464 -27.22 -9.90 25.08
N ILE A 465 -26.91 -10.91 24.27
CA ILE A 465 -26.18 -12.12 24.71
C ILE A 465 -24.84 -11.78 25.39
N ASN A 466 -24.33 -10.57 25.16
CA ASN A 466 -23.08 -10.01 25.68
C ASN A 466 -23.19 -9.16 26.96
N ALA A 467 -24.36 -8.99 27.58
CA ALA A 467 -24.56 -7.98 28.64
C ALA A 467 -23.58 -8.08 29.83
N ASP A 468 -23.16 -9.30 30.16
CA ASP A 468 -22.21 -9.60 31.26
C ASP A 468 -20.74 -9.75 30.79
N LEU A 469 -20.44 -9.53 29.51
CA LEU A 469 -19.10 -9.69 28.94
C LEU A 469 -18.38 -8.34 28.76
N PRO A 470 -17.05 -8.28 29.00
CA PRO A 470 -16.30 -7.05 28.74
C PRO A 470 -16.31 -6.72 27.24
N PRO A 471 -16.48 -5.43 26.87
CA PRO A 471 -16.44 -4.99 25.49
C PRO A 471 -15.05 -5.22 24.90
N VAL A 472 -14.99 -5.53 23.60
CA VAL A 472 -13.71 -5.64 22.89
C VAL A 472 -13.18 -4.23 22.65
N THR A 473 -11.98 -3.95 23.15
CA THR A 473 -11.32 -2.63 23.08
C THR A 473 -9.84 -2.76 22.69
N THR A 474 -9.28 -1.67 22.19
CA THR A 474 -7.84 -1.46 22.07
C THR A 474 -7.41 -0.26 22.91
N HIS A 475 -6.13 -0.21 23.26
CA HIS A 475 -5.46 0.92 23.88
C HIS A 475 -4.63 1.76 22.88
N LEU A 476 -4.47 1.27 21.64
CA LEU A 476 -3.77 2.02 20.59
C LEU A 476 -4.62 3.22 20.11
N PRO A 477 -4.00 4.31 19.63
CA PRO A 477 -4.72 5.42 19.01
C PRO A 477 -5.58 4.96 17.81
N THR A 478 -6.74 5.60 17.64
CA THR A 478 -7.71 5.33 16.56
C THR A 478 -8.26 6.64 16.03
N SER A 479 -8.61 6.71 14.75
CA SER A 479 -9.33 7.86 14.19
C SER A 479 -10.81 7.85 14.62
N ASP A 480 -11.26 8.93 15.26
CA ASP A 480 -12.66 9.13 15.67
C ASP A 480 -13.56 9.62 14.51
N LEU A 481 -13.10 9.55 13.25
CA LEU A 481 -13.88 9.93 12.07
C LEU A 481 -15.20 9.13 11.94
N LEU A 482 -15.18 7.85 12.30
CA LEU A 482 -16.33 6.96 12.25
C LEU A 482 -16.53 6.25 13.61
N PRO A 483 -17.78 6.06 14.06
CA PRO A 483 -18.06 5.41 15.33
C PRO A 483 -17.65 3.92 15.28
N PRO A 484 -17.21 3.32 16.41
CA PRO A 484 -16.85 1.91 16.46
C PRO A 484 -18.04 1.01 16.10
N ILE A 485 -17.84 0.06 15.17
CA ILE A 485 -18.82 -0.97 14.87
C ILE A 485 -18.58 -2.12 15.86
N HIS A 486 -19.43 -2.26 16.86
CA HIS A 486 -19.49 -3.49 17.67
C HIS A 486 -20.34 -4.53 16.95
N PHE A 487 -20.05 -5.81 17.18
CA PHE A 487 -20.77 -6.91 16.54
C PHE A 487 -20.60 -8.22 17.30
N HIS A 488 -21.51 -9.16 17.04
CA HIS A 488 -21.49 -10.51 17.57
C HIS A 488 -21.87 -11.55 16.52
N GLY A 489 -21.73 -12.84 16.83
CA GLY A 489 -21.99 -13.89 15.87
C GLY A 489 -21.64 -15.30 16.36
N SER A 490 -21.57 -16.22 15.40
CA SER A 490 -21.07 -17.58 15.59
C SER A 490 -19.95 -17.91 14.61
N SER A 491 -19.15 -18.93 14.96
CA SER A 491 -18.12 -19.51 14.09
C SER A 491 -18.35 -21.01 13.96
N VAL A 492 -18.37 -21.52 12.72
CA VAL A 492 -18.64 -22.92 12.37
C VAL A 492 -17.77 -23.35 11.19
N GLN A 493 -17.47 -24.65 11.06
CA GLN A 493 -16.80 -25.19 9.87
C GLN A 493 -17.75 -25.18 8.67
N ALA A 494 -17.31 -24.67 7.52
CA ALA A 494 -18.16 -24.49 6.34
C ALA A 494 -18.56 -25.81 5.65
N SER A 495 -17.73 -26.85 5.77
CA SER A 495 -17.86 -28.13 5.05
C SER A 495 -18.29 -29.33 5.91
N GLY A 496 -18.77 -29.10 7.15
CA GLY A 496 -19.50 -30.11 7.94
C GLY A 496 -18.70 -31.35 8.40
N ALA A 497 -17.38 -31.38 8.21
CA ALA A 497 -16.49 -32.45 8.67
C ALA A 497 -16.34 -32.40 10.20
N MET A 498 -17.29 -33.04 10.90
CA MET A 498 -17.66 -32.75 12.28
C MET A 498 -16.63 -33.22 13.35
N THR A 499 -15.45 -32.59 13.41
CA THR A 499 -14.51 -32.68 14.55
C THR A 499 -15.04 -31.96 15.79
N TYR A 500 -15.86 -30.93 15.62
CA TYR A 500 -16.64 -30.29 16.69
C TYR A 500 -18.14 -30.38 16.36
N PRO A 501 -19.01 -30.67 17.34
CA PRO A 501 -20.44 -30.92 17.09
C PRO A 501 -21.13 -29.69 16.49
N ALA A 502 -21.82 -29.91 15.37
CA ALA A 502 -22.44 -28.88 14.55
C ALA A 502 -23.35 -27.94 15.38
N ALA A 503 -23.09 -26.63 15.28
CA ALA A 503 -23.84 -25.56 15.93
C ALA A 503 -24.10 -25.78 17.44
N SER A 504 -23.15 -26.37 18.16
CA SER A 504 -23.19 -26.33 19.63
C SER A 504 -23.26 -24.88 20.11
N SER A 505 -24.02 -24.60 21.19
CA SER A 505 -24.16 -23.28 21.81
C SER A 505 -22.88 -22.75 22.47
N ALA A 506 -21.73 -23.33 22.12
CA ALA A 506 -20.42 -23.11 22.71
C ALA A 506 -19.46 -22.30 21.82
N SER A 507 -19.68 -22.22 20.49
CA SER A 507 -18.86 -21.39 19.58
C SER A 507 -19.48 -20.02 19.33
N PHE A 508 -19.02 -19.02 20.07
CA PHE A 508 -19.56 -17.65 20.03
C PHE A 508 -18.49 -16.64 19.65
N VAL A 509 -18.89 -15.59 18.94
CA VAL A 509 -18.00 -14.56 18.39
C VAL A 509 -18.47 -13.18 18.84
N ARG A 510 -17.55 -12.31 19.26
CA ARG A 510 -17.79 -10.87 19.38
C ARG A 510 -16.56 -10.08 18.91
N GLY A 511 -16.76 -8.83 18.52
CA GLY A 511 -15.65 -7.99 18.06
C GLY A 511 -15.94 -6.50 18.06
N VAL A 512 -14.96 -5.76 17.55
CA VAL A 512 -15.10 -4.35 17.19
C VAL A 512 -14.33 -4.08 15.89
N VAL A 513 -14.90 -3.24 15.02
CA VAL A 513 -14.21 -2.62 13.89
C VAL A 513 -14.07 -1.12 14.15
N ARG A 514 -12.87 -0.58 13.94
CA ARG A 514 -12.52 0.84 14.12
C ARG A 514 -11.62 1.32 12.99
N LEU A 515 -11.50 2.63 12.85
CA LEU A 515 -10.45 3.22 12.02
C LEU A 515 -9.13 3.30 12.80
N THR A 516 -8.02 3.03 12.12
CA THR A 516 -6.66 3.19 12.66
C THR A 516 -6.24 4.66 12.75
N ALA A 517 -5.00 4.93 13.17
CA ALA A 517 -4.43 6.28 13.24
C ALA A 517 -3.75 6.75 11.93
N ASP A 518 -3.67 5.91 10.90
CA ASP A 518 -3.12 6.25 9.59
C ASP A 518 -3.86 7.43 8.91
N ASP A 519 -3.18 8.15 8.01
CA ASP A 519 -3.79 9.07 7.05
C ASP A 519 -3.37 8.65 5.61
N PRO A 520 -4.28 8.15 4.76
CA PRO A 520 -5.70 7.91 5.04
C PRO A 520 -5.93 6.75 6.03
N PRO A 521 -7.02 6.77 6.81
CA PRO A 521 -7.29 5.78 7.86
C PRO A 521 -7.63 4.40 7.29
N GLN A 522 -7.15 3.35 7.96
CA GLN A 522 -7.36 1.95 7.60
C GLN A 522 -8.43 1.32 8.51
N VAL A 523 -9.00 0.19 8.09
CA VAL A 523 -10.07 -0.48 8.85
C VAL A 523 -9.47 -1.62 9.66
N ARG A 524 -9.37 -1.43 10.97
CA ARG A 524 -8.90 -2.44 11.93
C ARG A 524 -10.04 -3.32 12.42
N TRP A 525 -9.77 -4.61 12.46
CA TRP A 525 -10.63 -5.66 12.98
C TRP A 525 -10.02 -6.26 14.25
N THR A 526 -10.82 -6.33 15.32
CA THR A 526 -10.50 -7.15 16.51
C THR A 526 -11.66 -8.11 16.78
N LEU A 527 -11.37 -9.41 16.85
CA LEU A 527 -12.32 -10.48 17.15
C LEU A 527 -11.92 -11.25 18.40
N VAL A 528 -12.90 -11.74 19.15
CA VAL A 528 -12.69 -12.74 20.20
C VAL A 528 -13.64 -13.92 19.97
N ILE A 529 -13.06 -15.11 19.80
CA ILE A 529 -13.80 -16.38 19.66
C ILE A 529 -13.82 -17.08 21.02
N ARG A 530 -15.04 -17.38 21.47
CA ARG A 530 -15.31 -18.19 22.66
C ARG A 530 -15.55 -19.64 22.29
N TYR A 531 -15.00 -20.55 23.09
CA TYR A 531 -15.37 -21.97 23.08
C TYR A 531 -15.67 -22.44 24.51
N GLY A 532 -16.80 -23.11 24.69
CA GLY A 532 -17.24 -23.63 26.00
C GLY A 532 -17.68 -22.56 26.99
N GLY A 533 -17.92 -21.32 26.52
CA GLY A 533 -18.23 -20.17 27.36
C GLY A 533 -17.01 -19.32 27.76
N GLU A 534 -15.79 -19.78 27.50
CA GLU A 534 -14.54 -19.08 27.78
C GLU A 534 -13.98 -18.40 26.52
N ASP A 535 -13.33 -17.24 26.66
CA ASP A 535 -12.55 -16.63 25.58
C ASP A 535 -11.33 -17.50 25.30
N ARG A 536 -11.12 -17.92 24.04
CA ARG A 536 -10.01 -18.81 23.64
C ARG A 536 -9.06 -18.18 22.64
N TRP A 537 -9.58 -17.50 21.63
CA TRP A 537 -8.75 -16.88 20.59
C TRP A 537 -9.07 -15.40 20.45
N ARG A 538 -8.04 -14.55 20.48
CA ARG A 538 -8.12 -13.14 20.08
C ARG A 538 -7.43 -12.97 18.73
N LEU A 539 -8.15 -12.37 17.78
CA LEU A 539 -7.73 -12.14 16.41
C LEU A 539 -7.59 -10.63 16.19
N GLU A 540 -6.49 -10.20 15.60
CA GLU A 540 -6.18 -8.79 15.33
C GLU A 540 -5.73 -8.63 13.88
N GLY A 541 -6.37 -7.75 13.11
CA GLY A 541 -6.11 -7.64 11.67
C GLY A 541 -6.58 -6.34 11.00
N VAL A 542 -6.29 -6.24 9.71
CA VAL A 542 -6.52 -5.06 8.87
C VAL A 542 -7.22 -5.46 7.57
N GLN A 543 -8.29 -4.74 7.21
CA GLN A 543 -9.01 -4.94 5.96
C GLN A 543 -8.25 -4.29 4.79
N VAL A 544 -7.68 -5.10 3.91
CA VAL A 544 -6.91 -4.61 2.75
C VAL A 544 -7.87 -4.10 1.68
N GLY A 545 -7.59 -2.91 1.15
CA GLY A 545 -8.54 -2.12 0.36
C GLY A 545 -9.46 -1.22 1.18
N GLY A 546 -9.40 -1.30 2.52
CA GLY A 546 -10.18 -0.45 3.42
C GLY A 546 -11.67 -0.78 3.45
N ARG A 547 -12.49 0.26 3.57
CA ARG A 547 -13.92 0.18 3.94
C ARG A 547 -14.74 -0.62 2.92
N GLY A 548 -15.28 -1.78 3.33
CA GLY A 548 -16.11 -2.63 2.46
C GLY A 548 -15.37 -3.40 1.38
N ALA A 549 -14.03 -3.42 1.39
CA ALA A 549 -13.23 -4.14 0.40
C ALA A 549 -13.40 -5.67 0.54
N LYS A 550 -13.55 -6.34 -0.61
CA LYS A 550 -13.88 -7.77 -0.75
C LYS A 550 -12.66 -8.69 -0.52
N ARG A 551 -11.43 -8.16 -0.60
CA ARG A 551 -10.16 -8.82 -0.20
C ARG A 551 -10.22 -9.30 1.25
N GLY A 552 -11.05 -8.66 2.08
CA GLY A 552 -11.23 -9.03 3.48
C GLY A 552 -10.10 -8.54 4.36
N PHE A 553 -9.97 -9.13 5.55
CA PHE A 553 -8.92 -8.78 6.51
C PHE A 553 -7.89 -9.89 6.72
N PHE A 554 -6.63 -9.49 6.74
CA PHE A 554 -5.50 -10.32 7.14
C PHE A 554 -5.11 -9.95 8.57
N GLY A 555 -4.61 -10.91 9.33
CA GLY A 555 -4.21 -10.65 10.71
C GLY A 555 -3.54 -11.83 11.38
N ILE A 556 -3.46 -11.78 12.70
CA ILE A 556 -2.90 -12.86 13.53
C ILE A 556 -3.99 -13.39 14.48
N TRP A 557 -4.01 -14.71 14.70
CA TRP A 557 -4.66 -15.32 15.86
C TRP A 557 -3.63 -15.50 16.98
N THR A 558 -4.10 -15.35 18.22
CA THR A 558 -3.35 -15.54 19.47
C THR A 558 -4.29 -16.11 20.52
N ASP A 559 -3.75 -16.74 21.56
CA ASP A 559 -4.52 -17.02 22.77
C ASP A 559 -5.19 -15.73 23.33
N ALA A 560 -6.39 -15.87 23.89
CA ALA A 560 -7.16 -14.74 24.39
C ALA A 560 -6.69 -14.24 25.77
N ALA A 561 -6.09 -15.09 26.60
CA ALA A 561 -5.54 -14.74 27.91
C ALA A 561 -4.10 -14.20 27.83
N LYS A 562 -3.44 -14.36 26.67
CA LYS A 562 -2.05 -13.96 26.39
C LYS A 562 -1.04 -14.74 27.26
N GLU A 563 -1.27 -16.03 27.46
CA GLU A 563 -0.38 -16.89 28.27
C GLU A 563 1.07 -16.90 27.76
N GLU A 564 2.04 -17.03 28.66
CA GLU A 564 3.47 -17.08 28.31
C GLU A 564 3.77 -18.33 27.46
N HIS A 565 4.52 -18.13 26.37
CA HIS A 565 4.76 -19.13 25.32
C HIS A 565 3.49 -19.67 24.61
N SER A 566 2.34 -18.98 24.69
CA SER A 566 1.19 -19.30 23.84
C SER A 566 1.51 -19.05 22.35
N PRO A 567 1.08 -19.94 21.44
CA PRO A 567 1.41 -19.82 20.03
C PRO A 567 0.56 -18.73 19.33
N ASN A 568 1.08 -18.30 18.18
CA ASN A 568 0.42 -17.36 17.27
C ASN A 568 0.47 -17.91 15.83
N GLY A 569 -0.41 -17.41 14.95
CA GLY A 569 -0.36 -17.74 13.52
C GLY A 569 -1.29 -16.89 12.67
N PRO A 570 -1.13 -16.90 11.34
CA PRO A 570 -1.85 -15.98 10.47
C PRO A 570 -3.31 -16.39 10.29
N ILE A 571 -4.16 -15.40 10.00
CA ILE A 571 -5.55 -15.56 9.59
C ILE A 571 -5.84 -14.78 8.31
N TRP A 572 -6.87 -15.23 7.61
CA TRP A 572 -7.50 -14.47 6.54
C TRP A 572 -9.00 -14.76 6.53
N TYR A 573 -9.81 -13.70 6.55
CA TYR A 573 -11.27 -13.78 6.43
C TYR A 573 -11.76 -12.75 5.41
N TRP A 574 -12.73 -13.13 4.58
CA TRP A 574 -13.34 -12.32 3.53
C TRP A 574 -14.87 -12.49 3.50
N PRO A 575 -15.63 -11.51 2.98
CA PRO A 575 -17.07 -11.66 2.82
C PRO A 575 -17.42 -12.84 1.90
N ALA A 576 -18.38 -13.66 2.30
CA ALA A 576 -18.93 -14.69 1.43
C ALA A 576 -19.87 -14.08 0.36
N ARG A 577 -20.26 -14.90 -0.62
CA ARG A 577 -21.24 -14.56 -1.66
C ARG A 577 -22.68 -14.71 -1.19
#